data_AF-A0A645CXS3-F1
#
_entry.id   AF-A0A645CXS3-F1
#
_cell.length_a   1.000
_cell.length_b   1.000
_cell.length_c   1.000
_cell.angle_alpha   90.00
_cell.angle_beta   90.00
_cell.angle_gamma   90.00
#
_symmetry.space_group_name_H-M   'P 1'
#
loop_
_entity.id
_entity.type
_entity.pdbx_description
1 polymer ?
#
loop_
_entity_poly.entity_id
_entity_poly.type
_entity_poly.pdbx_seq_one_letter_code
_entity_poly.pdbx_strand_id
1 'polypeptide(L)'
;MNLCNKELLEADHLIIRLPENSKIINITAEDEGGIKLKDIVEICEKEAIIKALKKNKTCRKAAKALGVSHTTIINKINKYNIKWNE
;
A
#
# COMPACT_ATOMS: atom_id res chain seq x y z
N MET A 1 -16.99 31.92 -6.94
CA MET A 1 -18.02 30.87 -6.92
C MET A 1 -17.49 29.78 -6.00
N ASN A 2 -18.07 29.62 -4.81
CA ASN A 2 -17.62 28.60 -3.86
C ASN A 2 -18.50 27.35 -4.09
N LEU A 3 -17.88 26.21 -4.36
CA LEU A 3 -18.57 24.97 -4.75
C LEU A 3 -19.19 24.20 -3.57
N CYS A 4 -19.17 24.77 -2.36
CA CYS A 4 -19.63 24.12 -1.14
C CYS A 4 -20.51 25.07 -0.30
N ASN A 5 -21.71 24.58 0.03
CA ASN A 5 -22.68 25.25 0.91
C ASN A 5 -22.80 24.58 2.30
N LYS A 6 -21.98 23.56 2.59
CA LYS A 6 -21.98 22.81 3.84
C LYS A 6 -20.55 22.77 4.42
N GLU A 7 -20.46 22.66 5.74
CA GLU A 7 -19.19 22.64 6.49
C GLU A 7 -18.37 21.36 6.26
N LEU A 8 -18.98 20.29 5.74
CA LEU A 8 -18.36 18.98 5.54
C LEU A 8 -18.39 18.56 4.07
N LEU A 9 -17.23 18.11 3.58
CA LEU A 9 -17.02 17.51 2.26
C LEU A 9 -17.02 15.99 2.39
N GLU A 10 -18.11 15.35 1.99
CA GLU A 10 -18.21 13.89 1.88
C GLU A 10 -17.60 13.38 0.57
N ALA A 11 -17.25 12.08 0.49
CA ALA A 11 -16.60 11.48 -0.68
C ALA A 11 -17.37 11.71 -2.00
N ASP A 12 -18.70 11.73 -1.94
CA ASP A 12 -19.59 11.96 -3.09
C ASP A 12 -19.50 13.39 -3.67
N HIS A 13 -18.92 14.34 -2.91
CA HIS A 13 -18.67 15.70 -3.37
C HIS A 13 -17.34 15.84 -4.14
N LEU A 14 -16.51 14.80 -4.16
CA LEU A 14 -15.22 14.80 -4.83
C LEU A 14 -15.37 14.31 -6.27
N ILE A 15 -15.33 15.22 -7.25
CA ILE A 15 -15.27 14.87 -8.67
C ILE A 15 -13.82 14.48 -9.02
N ILE A 16 -13.39 13.31 -8.53
CA ILE A 16 -12.07 12.75 -8.79
C ILE A 16 -12.26 11.45 -9.58
N ARG A 17 -11.66 11.38 -10.76
CA ARG A 17 -11.57 10.13 -11.52
C ARG A 17 -10.47 9.27 -10.90
N LEU A 18 -10.83 8.50 -9.88
CA LEU A 18 -9.96 7.48 -9.32
C LEU A 18 -9.86 6.30 -10.31
N PRO A 19 -8.65 5.82 -10.65
CA PRO A 19 -8.51 4.59 -11.42
C PRO A 19 -9.12 3.44 -10.61
N GLU A 20 -9.82 2.51 -11.27
CA GLU A 20 -10.61 1.43 -10.63
C GLU A 20 -9.83 0.56 -9.63
N ASN A 21 -8.49 0.63 -9.63
CA ASN A 21 -7.59 -0.09 -8.71
C ASN A 21 -6.95 0.79 -7.62
N SER A 22 -7.44 2.02 -7.42
CA SER A 22 -6.98 2.87 -6.30
C SER A 22 -7.42 2.25 -4.99
N LYS A 23 -6.46 1.74 -4.22
CA LYS A 23 -6.72 1.35 -2.84
C LYS A 23 -6.75 2.61 -1.99
N ILE A 24 -7.89 2.86 -1.37
CA ILE A 24 -8.02 3.89 -0.33
C ILE A 24 -7.36 3.32 0.92
N ILE A 25 -6.29 3.95 1.37
CA ILE A 25 -5.72 3.67 2.68
C ILE A 25 -6.55 4.54 3.64
N ASN A 26 -7.55 3.94 4.28
CA ASN A 26 -8.31 4.62 5.34
C ASN A 26 -7.41 4.74 6.55
N ILE A 27 -6.68 5.84 6.61
CA ILE A 27 -5.90 6.16 7.79
C ILE A 27 -6.82 6.96 8.70
N THR A 28 -7.50 6.26 9.60
CA THR A 28 -8.32 6.90 10.61
C THR A 28 -7.40 7.65 11.56
N ALA A 29 -7.55 8.96 11.63
CA ALA A 29 -6.85 9.84 12.58
C ALA A 29 -7.40 9.70 14.01
N GLU A 30 -7.82 8.49 14.40
CA GLU A 30 -8.35 8.19 15.74
C GLU A 30 -7.23 7.84 16.73
N ASP A 31 -6.00 7.60 16.24
CA ASP A 31 -4.82 7.50 17.10
C ASP A 31 -4.29 8.92 17.37
N GLU A 32 -4.46 9.42 18.59
CA GLU A 32 -3.87 10.69 19.09
C GLU A 32 -2.34 10.77 18.91
N GLY A 33 -1.68 9.67 18.54
CA GLY A 33 -0.30 9.64 18.04
C GLY A 33 -0.28 9.35 16.55
N GLY A 34 -0.19 10.41 15.73
CA GLY A 34 -0.20 10.30 14.27
C GLY A 34 0.72 9.23 13.67
N ILE A 35 0.39 8.81 12.44
CA ILE A 35 1.08 7.75 11.69
C ILE A 35 2.58 7.99 11.67
N LYS A 36 3.36 6.99 12.08
CA LYS A 36 4.82 7.10 12.00
C LYS A 36 5.26 6.80 10.58
N LEU A 37 6.33 7.47 10.14
CA LEU A 37 6.98 7.19 8.85
C LEU A 37 7.28 5.71 8.66
N LYS A 38 7.64 5.02 9.74
CA LYS A 38 7.89 3.58 9.75
C LYS A 38 6.69 2.78 9.22
N ASP A 39 5.48 3.12 9.66
CA ASP A 39 4.27 2.39 9.28
C ASP A 39 3.94 2.60 7.80
N ILE A 40 4.12 3.83 7.32
CA ILE A 40 3.94 4.19 5.90
C ILE A 40 4.92 3.39 5.03
N VAL A 41 6.20 3.35 5.41
CA VAL A 41 7.22 2.59 4.69
C VAL A 41 6.88 1.10 4.68
N GLU A 42 6.44 0.54 5.81
CA GLU A 42 6.05 -0.88 5.89
C GLU A 42 4.86 -1.21 4.98
N ILE A 43 3.85 -0.33 4.92
CA ILE A 43 2.70 -0.49 4.01
C ILE A 43 3.18 -0.48 2.55
N CYS A 44 3.96 0.53 2.15
CA CYS A 44 4.47 0.64 0.79
C CYS A 44 5.34 -0.54 0.38
N GLU A 45 6.25 -0.98 1.27
CA GLU A 45 7.09 -2.15 1.04
C GLU A 45 6.26 -3.43 0.85
N LYS A 46 5.27 -3.65 1.73
CA LYS A 46 4.38 -4.82 1.65
C LYS A 46 3.65 -4.87 0.32
N GLU A 47 3.13 -3.73 -0.14
CA GLU A 47 2.44 -3.64 -1.43
C GLU A 47 3.36 -3.93 -2.62
N ALA A 48 4.56 -3.36 -2.61
CA ALA A 48 5.55 -3.57 -3.67
C ALA A 48 5.93 -5.05 -3.79
N ILE A 49 6.14 -5.72 -2.67
CA ILE A 49 6.46 -7.15 -2.61
C ILE A 49 5.29 -7.98 -3.15
N ILE A 50 4.06 -7.72 -2.72
CA ILE A 50 2.88 -8.45 -3.22
C ILE A 50 2.71 -8.28 -4.73
N LYS A 51 2.87 -7.06 -5.25
CA LYS A 51 2.78 -6.80 -6.70
C LYS A 51 3.89 -7.54 -7.46
N ALA A 52 5.12 -7.53 -6.94
CA ALA A 52 6.24 -8.21 -7.55
C ALA A 52 6.07 -9.74 -7.55
N LEU A 53 5.56 -10.33 -6.46
CA LEU A 53 5.26 -11.76 -6.35
C LEU A 53 4.11 -12.17 -7.28
N LYS A 54 3.03 -11.39 -7.34
CA LYS A 54 1.93 -11.64 -8.28
C LYS A 54 2.40 -11.61 -9.74
N LYS A 55 3.30 -10.69 -10.08
CA LYS A 55 3.87 -10.57 -11.43
C LYS A 55 4.92 -11.64 -11.72
N ASN A 56 5.69 -12.05 -10.71
CA ASN A 56 6.81 -12.98 -10.84
C ASN A 56 6.59 -14.22 -9.98
N LYS A 57 6.33 -15.35 -10.64
CA LYS A 57 6.04 -16.68 -10.06
C LYS A 57 7.10 -17.26 -9.09
N THR A 58 8.16 -16.55 -8.73
CA THR A 58 9.08 -17.01 -7.68
C THR A 58 9.67 -15.83 -6.91
N CYS A 59 9.98 -16.05 -5.62
CA CYS A 59 10.65 -15.08 -4.76
C CYS A 59 11.97 -14.57 -5.36
N ARG A 60 12.73 -15.44 -6.03
CA ARG A 60 14.00 -15.06 -6.69
C ARG A 60 13.77 -14.07 -7.84
N LYS A 61 12.75 -14.29 -8.68
CA LYS A 61 12.42 -13.38 -9.78
C LYS A 61 11.84 -12.07 -9.25
N ALA A 62 11.00 -12.13 -8.21
CA ALA A 62 10.49 -10.93 -7.54
C ALA A 62 11.61 -10.08 -6.92
N ALA A 63 12.61 -10.71 -6.28
CA ALA A 63 13.78 -10.04 -5.72
C ALA A 63 14.58 -9.30 -6.81
N LYS A 64 14.83 -9.97 -7.95
CA LYS A 64 15.51 -9.36 -9.09
C LYS A 64 14.72 -8.18 -9.67
N ALA A 65 13.40 -8.30 -9.77
CA ALA A 65 12.52 -7.23 -10.26
C ALA A 65 12.49 -6.02 -9.31
N LEU A 66 12.62 -6.25 -8.00
CA LEU A 66 12.67 -5.20 -6.98
C LEU A 66 14.08 -4.66 -6.72
N GLY A 67 15.11 -5.21 -7.36
CA GLY A 67 16.50 -4.77 -7.18
C GLY A 67 17.11 -5.12 -5.82
N VAL A 68 16.56 -6.13 -5.13
CA VAL A 68 17.00 -6.56 -3.79
C VAL A 68 17.44 -8.01 -3.79
N SER A 69 18.10 -8.43 -2.71
CA SER A 69 18.54 -9.81 -2.56
C SER A 69 17.36 -10.77 -2.30
N HIS A 70 17.55 -12.04 -2.65
CA HIS A 70 16.54 -13.08 -2.40
C HIS A 70 16.20 -13.22 -0.90
N THR A 71 17.21 -13.14 -0.03
CA THR A 71 17.03 -13.23 1.41
C THR A 71 16.28 -12.01 1.97
N THR A 72 16.47 -10.82 1.38
CA THR A 72 15.69 -9.62 1.74
C THR A 72 14.20 -9.84 1.50
N ILE A 73 13.81 -10.40 0.36
CA ILE A 73 12.40 -10.70 0.06
C ILE A 73 11.85 -11.74 1.05
N ILE A 74 12.56 -12.84 1.30
CA ILE A 74 12.11 -13.87 2.26
C ILE A 74 11.90 -13.27 3.65
N ASN A 75 12.87 -12.48 4.14
CA ASN A 75 12.76 -11.85 5.46
C ASN A 75 11.58 -10.90 5.53
N LYS A 76 11.31 -10.12 4.47
CA LYS A 76 10.19 -9.18 4.41
C LYS A 76 8.85 -9.90 4.27
N ILE A 77 8.77 -11.00 3.51
CA ILE A 77 7.57 -11.86 3.42
C ILE A 77 7.21 -12.40 4.79
N ASN A 78 8.19 -12.93 5.52
CA ASN A 78 7.99 -13.45 6.87
C ASN A 78 7.60 -12.33 7.85
N LYS A 79 8.32 -11.19 7.82
CA LYS A 79 8.03 -10.02 8.66
C LYS A 79 6.60 -9.51 8.48
N TYR A 80 6.11 -9.45 7.24
CA TYR A 80 4.78 -8.93 6.91
C TYR A 80 3.70 -10.00 6.82
N ASN A 81 4.04 -11.25 7.16
CA ASN A 81 3.19 -12.43 7.07
C ASN A 81 2.45 -12.52 5.73
N ILE A 82 3.17 -12.28 4.63
CA ILE A 82 2.59 -12.27 3.29
C ILE A 82 2.37 -13.71 2.87
N LYS A 83 1.11 -14.15 2.85
CA LYS A 83 0.73 -15.43 2.24
C LYS A 83 0.61 -15.23 0.74
N TRP A 84 1.51 -15.86 0.01
CA TRP A 84 1.50 -15.90 -1.45
C TRP A 84 1.61 -17.34 -1.87
N ASN A 85 0.59 -17.82 -2.58
CA ASN A 85 0.53 -19.20 -3.05
C ASN A 85 1.45 -19.32 -4.26
N GLU A 86 2.42 -20.23 -4.17
CA GLU A 86 3.34 -20.61 -5.25
C GLU A 86 2.66 -21.54 -6.25
#